data_AF-A0A328SX60-F1
#
_entry.id   AF-A0A328SX60-F1
#
_cell.length_a   1.000
_cell.length_b   1.000
_cell.length_c   1.000
_cell.angle_alpha   90.00
_cell.angle_beta   90.00
_cell.angle_gamma   90.00
#
_symmetry.space_group_name_H-M   'P 1'
#
loop_
_entity.id
_entity.type
_entity.pdbx_description
1 polymer ?
#
loop_
_entity_poly.entity_id
_entity_poly.type
_entity_poly.pdbx_seq_one_letter_code
_entity_poly.pdbx_strand_id
1 'polypeptide(L)'
;MVLAGTEMRFTLAFPYCASCAKTATRFPKGLGMKLLVGFAIFWALLLAVVLAFPSFGTKLSGPALFAAVAILAGVLTLAIFSLRRARPPQTSYSQPVTLKAVKQTFSGKIARLTLKFSNPDYAVRFSSLNQPFIDVGTLEVVHAK
;
A
#
# COMPACT_ATOMS: atom_id res chain seq x y z
N MET A 1 19.73 -17.61 29.97
CA MET A 1 18.99 -16.34 30.20
C MET A 1 18.17 -16.05 28.96
N VAL A 2 16.86 -15.97 29.12
CA VAL A 2 15.88 -15.87 28.04
C VAL A 2 15.76 -14.40 27.61
N LEU A 3 16.11 -14.10 26.35
CA LEU A 3 15.82 -12.82 25.69
C LEU A 3 14.31 -12.74 25.41
N ALA A 4 13.52 -12.49 26.45
CA ALA A 4 12.11 -12.17 26.31
C ALA A 4 12.00 -10.74 25.73
N GLY A 5 11.94 -10.65 24.40
CA GLY A 5 11.59 -9.42 23.70
C GLY A 5 10.22 -8.97 24.17
N THR A 6 10.17 -7.87 24.91
CA THR A 6 8.91 -7.23 25.29
C THR A 6 8.43 -6.43 24.09
N GLU A 7 7.40 -6.93 23.41
CA GLU A 7 6.71 -6.17 22.36
C GLU A 7 6.01 -4.97 23.00
N MET A 8 6.61 -3.77 22.86
CA MET A 8 5.91 -2.54 23.20
C MET A 8 4.94 -2.20 22.07
N ARG A 9 3.63 -2.30 22.36
CA ARG A 9 2.56 -1.88 21.45
C ARG A 9 2.26 -0.41 21.68
N PHE A 10 2.60 0.43 20.70
CA PHE A 10 2.21 1.84 20.68
C PHE A 10 0.89 1.96 19.91
N THR A 11 -0.19 2.30 20.62
CA THR A 11 -1.48 2.61 19.99
C THR A 11 -1.58 4.10 19.73
N LEU A 12 -1.29 4.51 18.49
CA LEU A 12 -1.40 5.90 18.05
C LEU A 12 -2.81 6.19 17.52
N ALA A 13 -3.41 7.29 17.96
CA ALA A 13 -4.71 7.74 17.50
C ALA A 13 -4.55 8.60 16.23
N PHE A 14 -5.05 8.10 15.10
CA PHE A 14 -5.01 8.85 13.84
C PHE A 14 -6.36 9.54 13.56
N PRO A 15 -6.37 10.83 13.19
CA PRO A 15 -7.60 11.57 12.88
C PRO A 15 -8.14 11.20 11.49
N TYR A 16 -8.77 10.02 11.38
CA TYR A 16 -9.42 9.59 10.14
C TYR A 16 -10.88 10.04 10.08
N CYS A 17 -11.36 10.35 8.88
CA CYS A 17 -12.79 10.44 8.63
C CYS A 17 -13.44 9.03 8.66
N ALA A 18 -14.73 8.91 8.99
CA ALA A 18 -15.40 7.61 9.12
C ALA A 18 -15.35 6.75 7.84
N SER A 19 -15.36 7.38 6.66
CA SER A 19 -15.16 6.70 5.37
C SER A 19 -13.68 6.41 5.05
N CYS A 20 -12.76 7.21 5.60
CA CYS A 20 -11.31 7.10 5.40
C CYS A 20 -10.70 5.97 6.23
N ALA A 21 -11.22 5.72 7.43
CA ALA A 21 -10.70 4.70 8.35
C ALA A 21 -10.68 3.30 7.71
N LYS A 22 -11.71 2.96 6.91
CA LYS A 22 -11.82 1.68 6.20
C LYS A 22 -10.72 1.44 5.17
N THR A 23 -10.08 2.50 4.67
CA THR A 23 -9.06 2.43 3.63
C THR A 23 -7.69 2.88 4.08
N ALA A 24 -7.54 3.34 5.32
CA ALA A 24 -6.26 3.84 5.85
C ALA A 24 -5.14 2.78 5.81
N THR A 25 -5.52 1.50 5.86
CA THR A 25 -4.60 0.35 5.78
C THR A 25 -4.19 -0.01 4.35
N ARG A 26 -4.78 0.61 3.32
CA ARG A 26 -4.43 0.31 1.93
C ARG A 26 -3.11 1.01 1.56
N PHE A 27 -2.10 0.22 1.23
CA PHE A 27 -0.86 0.72 0.68
C PHE A 27 -1.04 1.20 -0.78
N PRO A 28 -0.43 2.34 -1.16
CA PRO A 28 -0.39 2.76 -2.55
C PRO A 28 0.38 1.71 -3.35
N LYS A 29 -0.29 1.11 -4.34
CA LYS A 29 0.36 0.17 -5.27
C LYS A 29 1.15 0.97 -6.29
N GLY A 30 2.48 0.89 -6.21
CA GLY A 30 3.40 1.47 -7.19
C GLY A 30 3.23 0.87 -8.58
N LEU A 31 3.83 1.52 -9.60
CA LEU A 31 3.77 1.07 -10.98
C LEU A 31 4.24 -0.39 -11.15
N GLY A 32 5.33 -0.76 -10.45
CA GLY A 32 5.86 -2.13 -10.49
C GLY A 32 4.85 -3.18 -10.04
N MET A 33 4.07 -2.92 -8.98
CA MET A 33 3.02 -3.84 -8.52
C MET A 33 1.89 -3.97 -9.55
N LYS A 34 1.58 -2.91 -10.30
CA LYS A 34 0.58 -2.95 -11.37
C LYS A 34 1.05 -3.80 -12.55
N LEU A 35 2.33 -3.67 -12.93
CA LEU A 35 2.94 -4.47 -13.99
C LEU A 35 3.00 -5.95 -13.60
N LEU A 36 3.38 -6.26 -12.37
CA LEU A 36 3.46 -7.64 -11.88
C LEU A 36 2.07 -8.32 -11.90
N VAL A 37 1.03 -7.60 -11.47
CA VAL A 37 -0.35 -8.09 -11.56
C VAL A 37 -0.76 -8.30 -13.03
N GLY A 38 -0.43 -7.38 -13.93
CA GLY A 38 -0.73 -7.53 -15.35
C GLY A 38 -0.02 -8.73 -15.98
N PHE A 39 1.25 -8.97 -15.62
CA PHE A 39 2.01 -10.12 -16.06
C PHE A 39 1.42 -11.44 -15.54
N ALA A 40 1.01 -11.49 -14.27
CA ALA A 40 0.34 -12.66 -13.70
C ALA A 40 -0.99 -12.96 -14.42
N ILE A 41 -1.78 -11.93 -14.71
CA ILE A 41 -3.05 -12.07 -15.47
C ILE A 41 -2.77 -12.59 -16.88
N PHE A 42 -1.75 -12.06 -17.56
CA PHE A 42 -1.35 -12.51 -18.88
C PHE A 42 -1.03 -14.01 -18.92
N TRP A 43 -0.17 -14.49 -18.02
CA TRP A 43 0.17 -15.91 -17.94
C TRP A 43 -1.01 -16.78 -17.56
N ALA A 44 -1.85 -16.34 -16.63
CA ALA A 44 -3.05 -17.06 -16.24
C ALA A 44 -4.03 -17.21 -17.43
N LEU A 45 -4.24 -16.14 -18.21
CA LEU A 45 -5.08 -16.17 -19.39
C LEU A 45 -4.49 -17.04 -20.49
N LEU A 46 -3.18 -16.94 -20.74
CA LEU A 46 -2.50 -17.77 -21.73
C LEU A 46 -2.65 -19.25 -21.39
N LEU A 47 -2.40 -19.62 -20.13
CA LEU A 47 -2.57 -20.98 -19.64
C LEU A 47 -4.02 -21.45 -19.77
N ALA A 48 -4.99 -20.63 -19.39
CA ALA A 48 -6.40 -20.95 -19.49
C ALA A 48 -6.83 -21.19 -20.95
N VAL A 49 -6.36 -20.37 -21.90
CA VAL A 49 -6.66 -20.51 -23.33
C VAL A 49 -6.05 -21.80 -23.89
N VAL A 50 -4.79 -22.10 -23.55
CA VAL A 50 -4.09 -23.32 -24.01
C VAL A 50 -4.78 -24.58 -23.47
N LEU A 51 -5.22 -24.57 -22.22
CA LEU A 51 -5.90 -25.71 -21.59
C LEU A 51 -7.34 -25.89 -22.08
N ALA A 52 -8.09 -24.80 -22.26
CA ALA A 52 -9.48 -24.86 -22.71
C ALA A 52 -9.61 -25.19 -24.20
N PHE A 53 -8.62 -24.81 -25.01
CA PHE A 53 -8.67 -24.92 -26.46
C PHE A 53 -7.31 -25.35 -27.04
N PRO A 54 -6.95 -26.63 -26.92
CA PRO A 54 -5.65 -27.14 -27.39
C PRO A 54 -5.46 -26.96 -28.91
N SER A 55 -6.55 -26.85 -29.67
CA SER A 55 -6.55 -26.62 -31.11
C SER A 55 -6.21 -25.20 -31.55
N PHE A 56 -6.21 -24.20 -30.64
CA PHE A 56 -5.75 -22.86 -30.98
C PHE A 56 -4.23 -22.76 -31.12
N GLY A 57 -3.47 -23.60 -30.42
CA GLY A 57 -2.02 -23.66 -30.55
C GLY A 57 -1.53 -24.11 -31.93
N THR A 58 -2.38 -24.78 -32.72
CA THR A 58 -2.05 -25.28 -34.06
C THR A 58 -2.68 -24.47 -35.19
N LYS A 59 -3.75 -23.70 -34.93
CA LYS A 59 -4.50 -22.95 -35.96
C LYS A 59 -4.34 -21.44 -35.91
N LEU A 60 -4.12 -20.85 -34.74
CA LEU A 60 -3.82 -19.43 -34.64
C LEU A 60 -2.30 -19.26 -34.80
N SER A 61 -1.87 -18.31 -35.63
CA SER A 61 -0.48 -17.91 -35.61
C SER A 61 -0.14 -17.46 -34.19
N GLY A 62 0.88 -18.09 -33.58
CA GLY A 62 1.38 -17.75 -32.25
C GLY A 62 1.32 -16.25 -31.93
N PRO A 63 1.81 -15.34 -32.81
CA PRO A 63 1.75 -13.90 -32.55
C PRO A 63 0.34 -13.31 -32.37
N ALA A 64 -0.68 -13.78 -33.10
CA ALA A 64 -2.04 -13.26 -32.99
C ALA A 64 -2.68 -13.65 -31.66
N LEU A 65 -2.44 -14.88 -31.19
CA LEU A 65 -2.93 -15.36 -29.91
C LEU A 65 -2.27 -14.61 -28.75
N PHE A 66 -0.94 -14.42 -28.82
CA PHE A 66 -0.21 -13.62 -27.83
C PHE A 66 -0.71 -12.17 -27.78
N ALA A 67 -0.94 -11.53 -28.94
CA ALA A 67 -1.47 -10.17 -29.00
C ALA A 67 -2.87 -10.07 -28.37
N ALA A 68 -3.77 -11.01 -28.68
CA ALA A 68 -5.12 -11.02 -28.11
C ALA A 68 -5.10 -11.17 -26.59
N VAL A 69 -4.29 -12.11 -26.06
CA VAL A 69 -4.14 -12.31 -24.61
C VAL A 69 -3.51 -11.09 -23.94
N ALA A 70 -2.51 -10.45 -24.57
CA ALA A 70 -1.88 -9.24 -24.05
C ALA A 70 -2.88 -8.07 -23.94
N ILE A 71 -3.71 -7.86 -24.98
CA ILE A 71 -4.77 -6.84 -24.97
C ILE A 71 -5.77 -7.13 -23.85
N LEU A 72 -6.25 -8.37 -23.75
CA LEU A 72 -7.23 -8.75 -22.73
C LEU A 72 -6.66 -8.57 -21.31
N ALA A 73 -5.41 -8.98 -21.08
CA ALA A 73 -4.70 -8.78 -19.82
C ALA A 73 -4.56 -7.29 -19.48
N GLY A 74 -4.23 -6.46 -20.46
CA GLY A 74 -4.17 -5.00 -20.30
C GLY A 74 -5.52 -4.41 -19.88
N VAL A 75 -6.60 -4.79 -20.55
CA VAL A 75 -7.97 -4.33 -20.24
C VAL A 75 -8.39 -4.76 -18.85
N LEU A 76 -8.18 -6.03 -18.47
CA LEU A 76 -8.48 -6.54 -17.13
C LEU A 76 -7.70 -5.81 -16.05
N THR A 77 -6.41 -5.58 -16.28
CA THR A 77 -5.55 -4.84 -15.36
C THR A 77 -6.09 -3.41 -15.17
N LEU A 78 -6.42 -2.72 -16.26
CA LEU A 78 -7.02 -1.38 -16.21
C LEU A 78 -8.38 -1.38 -15.49
N ALA A 79 -9.24 -2.36 -15.75
CA ALA A 79 -10.54 -2.50 -15.08
C ALA A 79 -10.36 -2.69 -13.56
N ILE A 80 -9.46 -3.59 -13.15
CA ILE A 80 -9.18 -3.85 -11.73
C ILE A 80 -8.67 -2.59 -11.03
N PHE A 81 -7.74 -1.85 -11.65
CA PHE A 81 -7.16 -0.65 -11.03
C PHE A 81 -8.07 0.58 -11.10
N SER A 82 -8.95 0.68 -12.10
CA SER A 82 -9.96 1.75 -12.18
C SER A 82 -11.09 1.56 -11.17
N LEU A 83 -11.59 0.33 -10.98
CA LEU A 83 -12.55 0.00 -9.93
C LEU A 83 -11.98 0.23 -8.53
N ARG A 84 -10.67 0.03 -8.39
CA ARG A 84 -9.93 0.33 -7.16
C ARG A 84 -9.45 1.77 -7.09
N ARG A 85 -9.91 2.71 -7.92
CA ARG A 85 -9.54 4.13 -7.81
C ARG A 85 -10.25 4.80 -6.62
N ALA A 86 -9.59 5.77 -5.97
CA ALA A 86 -10.16 6.47 -4.83
C ALA A 86 -11.39 7.26 -5.28
N ARG A 87 -12.48 7.19 -4.50
CA ARG A 87 -13.70 7.96 -4.73
C ARG A 87 -13.83 9.03 -3.64
N PRO A 88 -14.34 10.23 -3.96
CA PRO A 88 -14.60 11.25 -2.96
C PRO A 88 -15.42 10.68 -1.78
N PRO A 89 -15.12 11.05 -0.52
CA PRO A 89 -14.18 12.10 -0.08
C PRO A 89 -12.71 11.65 0.05
N GLN A 90 -12.32 10.45 -0.39
CA GLN A 90 -10.91 10.06 -0.44
C GLN A 90 -10.20 10.84 -1.55
N THR A 91 -9.37 11.80 -1.15
CA THR A 91 -8.61 12.65 -2.08
C THR A 91 -7.36 11.94 -2.62
N SER A 92 -6.80 10.95 -1.89
CA SER A 92 -5.69 10.13 -2.37
C SER A 92 -5.59 8.75 -1.68
N TYR A 93 -4.87 7.82 -2.31
CA TYR A 93 -4.37 6.60 -1.67
C TYR A 93 -2.97 6.78 -1.05
N SER A 94 -2.40 7.97 -1.12
CA SER A 94 -1.12 8.25 -0.47
C SER A 94 -1.36 8.35 1.03
N GLN A 95 -0.60 7.58 1.81
CA GLN A 95 -0.57 7.79 3.25
C GLN A 95 0.05 9.17 3.50
N PRO A 96 -0.66 10.10 4.15
CA PRO A 96 -0.11 11.44 4.40
C PRO A 96 1.01 11.42 5.45
N VAL A 97 1.22 10.27 6.08
CA VAL A 97 2.18 9.99 7.14
C VAL A 97 3.19 8.96 6.63
N THR A 98 4.47 9.28 6.76
CA THR A 98 5.58 8.39 6.40
C THR A 98 6.49 8.24 7.61
N LEU A 99 7.05 7.04 7.79
CA LEU A 99 8.02 6.80 8.85
C LEU A 99 9.36 7.40 8.42
N LYS A 100 9.87 8.39 9.17
CA LYS A 100 11.15 9.05 8.86
C LYS A 100 12.32 8.36 9.57
N ALA A 101 12.14 8.06 10.85
CA ALA A 101 13.18 7.43 11.65
C ALA A 101 12.56 6.61 12.79
N VAL A 102 13.25 5.55 13.19
CA VAL A 102 12.98 4.80 14.41
C VAL A 102 14.27 4.79 15.21
N LYS A 103 14.23 5.36 16.41
CA LYS A 103 15.32 5.22 17.37
C LYS A 103 15.02 4.02 18.25
N GLN A 104 15.93 3.07 18.28
CA GLN A 104 15.85 1.90 19.14
C GLN A 104 16.89 1.98 20.25
N THR A 105 16.59 1.41 21.42
CA THR A 105 17.57 1.16 22.47
C THR A 105 18.51 0.02 22.06
N PHE A 106 19.62 -0.13 22.78
CA PHE A 106 20.55 -1.26 22.59
C PHE A 106 19.88 -2.63 22.76
N SER A 107 18.79 -2.69 23.53
CA SER A 107 17.94 -3.88 23.71
C SER A 107 16.91 -4.10 22.59
N GLY A 108 16.94 -3.31 21.52
CA GLY A 108 16.02 -3.41 20.38
C GLY A 108 14.63 -2.80 20.62
N LYS A 109 14.38 -2.19 21.80
CA LYS A 109 13.09 -1.54 22.09
C LYS A 109 12.99 -0.21 21.36
N ILE A 110 11.83 0.12 20.83
CA ILE A 110 11.59 1.43 20.20
C ILE A 110 11.60 2.50 21.31
N ALA A 111 12.59 3.40 21.25
CA ALA A 111 12.75 4.53 22.16
C ALA A 111 12.05 5.79 21.63
N ARG A 112 12.11 6.01 20.30
CA ARG A 112 11.46 7.15 19.65
C ARG A 112 11.03 6.80 18.24
N LEU A 113 9.83 7.23 17.86
CA LEU A 113 9.28 7.12 16.52
C LEU A 113 9.18 8.52 15.91
N THR A 114 9.82 8.75 14.77
CA THR A 114 9.72 10.03 14.05
C THR A 114 8.83 9.85 12.82
N LEU A 115 7.67 10.49 12.83
CA LEU A 115 6.69 10.46 11.74
C LEU A 115 6.76 11.77 10.94
N LYS A 116 6.88 11.65 9.62
CA LYS A 116 6.85 12.78 8.69
C LYS A 116 5.48 12.89 8.05
N PHE A 117 4.89 14.07 8.15
CA PHE A 117 3.58 14.39 7.59
C PHE A 117 3.72 15.31 6.39
N SER A 118 2.95 15.02 5.35
CA SER A 118 2.85 15.84 4.13
C SER A 118 1.88 17.01 4.26
N ASN A 119 0.88 16.91 5.14
CA ASN A 119 -0.10 17.97 5.40
C ASN A 119 0.11 18.53 6.83
N PRO A 120 0.39 19.83 6.99
CA PRO A 120 0.64 20.44 8.30
C PRO A 120 -0.61 20.43 9.20
N ASP A 121 -1.79 20.72 8.67
CA ASP A 121 -3.03 20.75 9.44
C ASP A 121 -3.37 19.37 10.02
N TYR A 122 -3.14 18.31 9.22
CA TYR A 122 -3.33 16.93 9.66
C TYR A 122 -2.38 16.59 10.80
N ALA A 123 -1.13 17.06 10.70
CA ALA A 123 -0.10 16.80 11.70
C ALA A 123 -0.38 17.53 13.01
N VAL A 124 -0.89 18.77 12.98
CA VAL A 124 -1.33 19.49 14.18
C VAL A 124 -2.45 18.72 14.90
N ARG A 125 -3.46 18.25 14.15
CA ARG A 125 -4.53 17.43 14.72
C ARG A 125 -4.01 16.12 15.29
N PHE A 126 -3.12 15.44 14.57
CA PHE A 126 -2.50 14.21 15.06
C PHE A 126 -1.69 14.43 16.33
N SER A 127 -0.89 15.51 16.40
CA SER A 127 -0.13 15.86 17.60
C SER A 127 -1.05 16.09 18.79
N SER A 128 -2.13 16.86 18.62
CA SER A 128 -3.10 17.12 19.70
C SER A 128 -3.73 15.85 20.28
N LEU A 129 -3.96 14.82 19.45
CA LEU A 129 -4.52 13.54 19.90
C LEU A 129 -3.50 12.61 20.57
N ASN A 130 -2.21 12.80 20.29
CA ASN A 130 -1.12 11.94 20.79
C ASN A 130 -0.13 12.70 21.68
N GLN A 131 -0.58 13.82 22.25
CA GLN A 131 0.24 14.70 23.08
C GLN A 131 0.99 13.96 24.20
N PRO A 132 0.38 12.99 24.92
CA PRO A 132 1.10 12.23 25.95
C PRO A 132 2.35 11.50 25.43
N PHE A 133 2.34 11.01 24.19
CA PHE A 133 3.49 10.33 23.60
C PHE A 133 4.59 11.29 23.13
N ILE A 134 4.19 12.52 22.76
CA ILE A 134 5.10 13.60 22.38
C ILE A 134 5.80 14.15 23.62
N ASP A 135 5.05 14.39 24.69
CA ASP A 135 5.57 14.97 25.93
C ASP A 135 6.60 14.03 26.58
N VAL A 136 6.38 12.71 26.52
CA VAL A 136 7.32 11.69 27.00
C VAL A 136 8.47 11.45 26.01
N GLY A 137 8.47 12.10 24.84
CA GLY A 137 9.54 12.05 23.85
C GLY A 137 9.63 10.74 23.05
N THR A 138 8.60 9.89 23.16
CA THR A 138 8.48 8.63 22.40
C THR A 138 8.01 8.84 20.96
N LEU A 139 7.37 9.97 20.67
CA LEU A 139 6.84 10.33 19.36
C LEU A 139 7.34 11.71 18.95
N GLU A 140 7.85 11.83 17.73
CA GLU A 140 8.27 13.08 17.13
C GLU A 140 7.54 13.29 15.81
N VAL A 141 6.91 14.46 15.65
CA VAL A 141 6.12 14.83 14.48
C VAL A 141 6.90 15.86 13.67
N VAL A 142 7.19 15.54 12.41
CA VAL A 142 7.95 16.40 11.51
C VAL A 142 7.10 16.74 10.29
N HIS A 143 7.09 18.01 9.88
CA HIS A 143 6.40 18.43 8.65
C HIS A 143 7.36 18.40 7.46
N ALA A 144 6.86 18.02 6.29
CA ALA A 144 7.55 18.33 5.05
C ALA A 144 7.56 19.86 4.86
N LYS A 145 8.76 20.45 4.75
CA LYS A 145 8.91 21.81 4.22
C LYS A 145 8.51 21.84 2.75
#